data_AF-A0A310SFK2-F1
#
_entry.id   AF-A0A310SFK2-F1
#
_cell.length_a   1.000
_cell.length_b   1.000
_cell.length_c   1.000
_cell.angle_alpha   90.00
_cell.angle_beta   90.00
_cell.angle_gamma   90.00
#
_symmetry.space_group_name_H-M   'P 1'
#
loop_
_entity.id
_entity.type
_entity.pdbx_description
1 polymer ?
#
loop_
_entity_poly.entity_id
_entity_poly.type
_entity_poly.pdbx_seq_one_letter_code
_entity_poly.pdbx_strand_id
1 'polypeptide(L)'
;MWLYMMAYMITSVVEQAFFVYKSCRVDHGYSEEICSNLNKNESIKAEVQVTVSNFHQWNNIAGHVAPIILALFFGNWSDRRGRKLPLIFGLLGKFIYSFMIVINSMMDTWNLNTVIYTASLPMGMLGGDVAIFGSCFSYISDITSVQQRTLRITILDVVYLSTMPTGVALGSYLYSNVVNSSYTIMFIINTTLLALAIIYSLIRLKWQVLPEQQSLAGINLLTDFFDKKHVIATI
;
A
#
# COMPACT_ATOMS: atom_id res chain seq x y z
N MET A 1 2.56 -9.14 -7.55
CA MET A 1 3.15 -7.80 -7.72
C MET A 1 2.45 -6.95 -8.77
N TRP A 2 2.28 -7.41 -10.01
CA TRP A 2 1.65 -6.59 -11.08
C TRP A 2 0.25 -6.05 -10.72
N LEU A 3 -0.68 -6.92 -10.29
CA LEU A 3 -2.04 -6.49 -9.91
C LEU A 3 -2.04 -5.45 -8.78
N TYR A 4 -1.19 -5.68 -7.78
CA TYR A 4 -0.99 -4.76 -6.66
C TYR A 4 -0.50 -3.38 -7.14
N MET A 5 0.58 -3.38 -7.93
CA MET A 5 1.16 -2.14 -8.44
C MET A 5 0.23 -1.41 -9.40
N MET A 6 -0.50 -2.13 -10.24
CA MET A 6 -1.52 -1.53 -11.12
C MET A 6 -2.62 -0.85 -10.31
N ALA A 7 -3.14 -1.50 -9.26
CA ALA A 7 -4.15 -0.90 -8.38
C ALA A 7 -3.65 0.42 -7.76
N TYR A 8 -2.44 0.37 -7.18
CA TYR A 8 -1.80 1.54 -6.59
C TYR A 8 -1.56 2.67 -7.59
N MET A 9 -1.00 2.36 -8.76
CA MET A 9 -0.64 3.38 -9.75
C MET A 9 -1.87 4.02 -10.41
N ILE A 10 -2.96 3.28 -10.61
CA ILE A 10 -4.24 3.82 -11.12
C ILE A 10 -4.80 4.93 -10.23
N THR A 11 -4.60 4.84 -8.91
CA THR A 11 -5.16 5.82 -7.97
C THR A 11 -4.15 6.82 -7.43
N SER A 12 -2.85 6.61 -7.65
CA SER A 12 -1.78 7.47 -7.13
C SER A 12 -2.02 8.98 -7.36
N VAL A 13 -2.30 9.41 -8.58
CA VAL A 13 -2.55 10.84 -8.89
C VAL A 13 -3.90 11.31 -8.33
N VAL A 14 -4.92 10.47 -8.40
CA VAL A 14 -6.27 10.78 -7.89
C VAL A 14 -6.25 10.95 -6.37
N GLU A 15 -5.45 10.16 -5.67
CA GLU A 15 -5.25 10.23 -4.23
C GLU A 15 -4.58 11.56 -3.82
N GLN A 16 -3.53 11.97 -4.53
CA GLN A 16 -2.89 13.27 -4.27
C GLN A 16 -3.87 14.43 -4.48
N ALA A 17 -4.66 14.38 -5.56
CA ALA A 17 -5.70 15.38 -5.83
C ALA A 17 -6.80 15.37 -4.74
N PHE A 18 -7.18 14.19 -4.27
CA PHE A 18 -8.15 14.04 -3.18
C PHE A 18 -7.67 14.68 -1.87
N PHE A 19 -6.40 14.49 -1.48
CA PHE A 19 -5.87 15.10 -0.26
C PHE A 19 -5.87 16.63 -0.33
N VAL A 20 -5.51 17.20 -1.49
CA VAL A 20 -5.59 18.64 -1.73
C VAL A 20 -7.03 19.13 -1.64
N TYR A 21 -7.95 18.45 -2.33
CA TYR A 21 -9.37 18.79 -2.31
C TYR A 21 -9.96 18.73 -0.90
N LYS A 22 -9.68 17.66 -0.17
CA LYS A 22 -10.18 17.44 1.18
C LYS A 22 -9.63 18.46 2.17
N SER A 23 -8.35 18.80 2.10
CA SER A 23 -7.79 19.86 2.94
C SER A 23 -8.42 21.23 2.65
N CYS A 24 -8.58 21.58 1.37
CA CYS A 24 -9.22 22.84 0.98
C CYS A 24 -10.66 22.96 1.50
N ARG A 25 -11.45 21.88 1.38
CA ARG A 25 -12.88 21.89 1.77
C ARG A 25 -13.09 21.76 3.27
N VAL A 26 -12.42 20.82 3.92
CA VAL A 26 -12.72 20.40 5.30
C VAL A 26 -11.83 21.10 6.31
N ASP A 27 -10.50 21.13 6.07
CA ASP A 27 -9.58 21.75 7.03
C ASP A 27 -9.65 23.28 6.98
N HIS A 28 -9.80 23.85 5.78
CA HIS A 28 -9.84 25.31 5.56
C HIS A 28 -11.25 25.89 5.33
N GLY A 29 -12.26 25.04 5.10
CA GLY A 29 -13.66 25.48 4.99
C GLY A 29 -14.01 26.26 3.72
N TYR A 30 -13.17 26.24 2.67
CA TYR A 30 -13.45 26.95 1.42
C TYR A 30 -14.60 26.33 0.62
N SER A 31 -15.23 27.10 -0.27
CA SER A 31 -16.32 26.62 -1.12
C SER A 31 -15.82 25.64 -2.21
N GLU A 32 -16.73 24.80 -2.73
CA GLU A 32 -16.42 23.82 -3.78
C GLU A 32 -15.90 24.46 -5.08
N GLU A 33 -16.40 25.65 -5.42
CA GLU A 33 -15.94 26.40 -6.60
C GLU A 33 -14.49 26.86 -6.47
N ILE A 34 -14.05 27.25 -5.27
CA ILE A 34 -12.66 27.66 -5.00
C ILE A 34 -11.76 26.43 -5.06
N CYS A 35 -12.14 25.33 -4.41
CA CYS A 35 -11.32 24.13 -4.34
C CYS A 35 -11.20 23.40 -5.68
N SER A 36 -12.23 23.46 -6.53
CA SER A 36 -12.16 22.95 -7.92
C SER A 36 -11.28 23.80 -8.84
N ASN A 37 -11.15 25.11 -8.56
CA ASN A 37 -10.34 26.04 -9.34
C ASN A 37 -9.16 26.63 -8.56
N LEU A 38 -8.48 25.81 -7.75
CA LEU A 38 -7.42 26.25 -6.84
C LEU A 38 -6.27 26.99 -7.55
N ASN A 39 -6.04 26.73 -8.85
CA ASN A 39 -5.02 27.41 -9.65
C ASN A 39 -5.31 28.90 -9.89
N LYS A 40 -6.54 29.38 -9.70
CA LYS A 40 -6.88 30.81 -9.88
C LYS A 40 -6.44 31.67 -8.70
N ASN A 41 -6.19 31.08 -7.54
CA ASN A 41 -5.84 31.83 -6.33
C ASN A 41 -4.55 31.28 -5.72
N GLU A 42 -3.43 31.94 -6.00
CA GLU A 42 -2.10 31.51 -5.55
C GLU A 42 -1.96 31.50 -4.03
N SER A 43 -2.60 32.44 -3.31
CA SER A 43 -2.48 32.50 -1.85
C SER A 43 -3.19 31.33 -1.18
N ILE A 44 -4.41 31.03 -1.59
CA ILE A 44 -5.17 29.87 -1.08
C ILE A 44 -4.46 28.57 -1.45
N LYS A 45 -3.97 28.47 -2.70
CA LYS A 45 -3.20 27.32 -3.14
C LYS A 45 -1.97 27.08 -2.26
N ALA A 46 -1.20 28.13 -1.96
CA ALA A 46 -0.02 28.02 -1.11
C ALA A 46 -0.39 27.54 0.31
N GLU A 47 -1.43 28.09 0.91
CA GLU A 47 -1.91 27.72 2.24
C GLU A 47 -2.36 26.24 2.32
N VAL A 48 -3.17 25.80 1.36
CA VAL A 48 -3.62 24.40 1.27
C VAL A 48 -2.42 23.47 1.06
N GLN A 49 -1.47 23.83 0.19
CA GLN A 49 -0.27 23.04 -0.08
C GLN A 49 0.64 22.89 1.15
N VAL A 50 0.76 23.93 2.00
CA VAL A 50 1.48 23.82 3.28
C VAL A 50 0.81 22.78 4.19
N THR A 51 -0.52 22.81 4.27
CA THR A 51 -1.28 21.86 5.10
C THR A 51 -1.12 20.42 4.59
N VAL A 52 -1.26 20.20 3.29
CA VAL A 52 -1.08 18.91 2.64
C VAL A 52 0.37 18.41 2.78
N SER A 53 1.36 19.30 2.67
CA SER A 53 2.77 18.94 2.86
C SER A 53 3.06 18.49 4.30
N ASN A 54 2.47 19.16 5.30
CA ASN A 54 2.56 18.74 6.70
C ASN A 54 1.87 17.40 6.92
N PHE A 55 0.69 17.20 6.34
CA PHE A 55 0.00 15.92 6.34
C PHE A 55 0.87 14.81 5.74
N HIS A 56 1.49 15.02 4.57
CA HIS A 56 2.35 14.02 3.93
C HIS A 56 3.54 13.62 4.80
N GLN A 57 4.17 14.58 5.49
CA GLN A 57 5.26 14.28 6.42
C GLN A 57 4.81 13.28 7.50
N TRP A 58 3.71 13.59 8.19
CA TRP A 58 3.19 12.70 9.24
C TRP A 58 2.63 11.38 8.68
N ASN A 59 1.99 11.43 7.53
CA ASN A 59 1.47 10.24 6.85
C ASN A 59 2.59 9.26 6.47
N ASN A 60 3.71 9.78 5.95
CA ASN A 60 4.89 8.98 5.61
C ASN A 60 5.55 8.40 6.86
N ILE A 61 5.67 9.19 7.94
CA ILE A 61 6.19 8.70 9.23
C ILE A 61 5.32 7.55 9.75
N ALA A 62 4.01 7.75 9.83
CA ALA A 62 3.06 6.74 10.29
C ALA A 62 3.05 5.49 9.40
N GLY A 63 3.15 5.69 8.08
CA GLY A 63 3.14 4.62 7.09
C GLY A 63 4.42 3.81 7.00
N HIS A 64 5.58 4.32 7.44
CA HIS A 64 6.87 3.65 7.22
C HIS A 64 7.65 3.31 8.50
N VAL A 65 7.54 4.07 9.59
CA VAL A 65 8.30 3.78 10.82
C VAL A 65 7.93 2.40 11.39
N ALA A 66 6.64 2.08 11.47
CA ALA A 66 6.19 0.78 11.95
C ALA A 66 6.65 -0.37 11.02
N PRO A 67 6.47 -0.31 9.69
CA PRO A 67 7.01 -1.31 8.78
C PRO A 67 8.52 -1.52 8.86
N ILE A 68 9.32 -0.47 9.05
CA ILE A 68 10.78 -0.60 9.15
C ILE A 68 11.16 -1.46 10.37
N ILE A 69 10.52 -1.21 11.51
CA ILE A 69 10.74 -2.03 12.72
C ILE A 69 10.25 -3.46 12.49
N LEU A 70 9.07 -3.60 11.90
CA LEU A 70 8.46 -4.92 11.62
C LEU A 70 9.24 -5.71 10.56
N ALA A 71 9.99 -5.06 9.67
CA ALA A 71 10.78 -5.70 8.62
C ALA A 71 11.79 -6.70 9.19
N LEU A 72 12.38 -6.40 10.36
CA LEU A 72 13.31 -7.30 11.05
C LEU A 72 12.63 -8.62 11.47
N PHE A 73 11.39 -8.52 11.96
CA PHE A 73 10.59 -9.67 12.35
C PHE A 73 10.06 -10.42 11.12
N PHE A 74 9.56 -9.68 10.11
CA PHE A 74 9.07 -10.27 8.86
C PHE A 74 10.16 -11.01 8.11
N GLY A 75 11.40 -10.52 8.08
CA GLY A 75 12.53 -11.20 7.45
C GLY A 75 12.72 -12.60 8.02
N ASN A 76 13.09 -12.68 9.30
CA ASN A 76 13.30 -13.96 9.99
C ASN A 76 12.05 -14.87 9.95
N TRP A 77 10.86 -14.31 10.18
CA TRP A 77 9.64 -15.10 10.19
C TRP A 77 9.30 -15.66 8.80
N SER A 78 9.57 -14.89 7.74
CA SER A 78 9.38 -15.33 6.36
C SER A 78 10.32 -16.45 5.95
N ASP A 79 11.56 -16.47 6.46
CA ASP A 79 12.51 -17.57 6.24
C ASP A 79 12.00 -18.87 6.87
N ARG A 80 11.48 -18.79 8.11
CA ARG A 80 11.03 -19.97 8.88
C ARG A 80 9.67 -20.49 8.46
N ARG A 81 8.69 -19.62 8.19
CA ARG A 81 7.28 -20.00 7.95
C ARG A 81 6.86 -19.97 6.50
N GLY A 82 7.70 -19.41 5.63
CA GLY A 82 7.40 -19.19 4.22
C GLY A 82 7.02 -17.75 3.91
N ARG A 83 7.15 -17.38 2.63
CA ARG A 83 6.98 -16.00 2.15
C ARG A 83 5.53 -15.59 1.94
N LYS A 84 4.61 -16.57 1.88
CA LYS A 84 3.20 -16.32 1.56
C LYS A 84 2.52 -15.46 2.63
N LEU A 85 2.74 -15.75 3.91
CA LEU A 85 2.06 -15.05 4.99
C LEU A 85 2.44 -13.57 5.11
N PRO A 86 3.73 -13.20 5.18
CA PRO A 86 4.12 -11.80 5.22
C PRO A 86 3.58 -11.02 4.00
N LEU A 87 3.58 -11.63 2.81
CA LEU A 87 2.97 -11.04 1.63
C LEU A 87 1.47 -10.77 1.81
N ILE A 88 0.71 -11.75 2.32
CA ILE A 88 -0.73 -11.59 2.57
C ILE A 88 -0.98 -10.53 3.63
N PHE A 89 -0.19 -10.45 4.70
CA PHE A 89 -0.34 -9.38 5.69
C PHE A 89 -0.07 -8.00 5.09
N GLY A 90 0.99 -7.84 4.31
CA GLY A 90 1.25 -6.58 3.62
C GLY A 90 0.10 -6.18 2.67
N LEU A 91 -0.42 -7.13 1.89
CA LEU A 91 -1.56 -6.90 1.00
C LEU A 91 -2.84 -6.56 1.77
N LEU A 92 -3.11 -7.22 2.90
CA LEU A 92 -4.22 -6.89 3.79
C LEU A 92 -4.08 -5.49 4.38
N GLY A 93 -2.87 -5.08 4.76
CA GLY A 93 -2.59 -3.72 5.21
C GLY A 93 -2.95 -2.69 4.13
N LYS A 94 -2.54 -2.93 2.88
CA LYS A 94 -2.90 -2.06 1.74
C LYS A 94 -4.39 -2.08 1.42
N PHE A 95 -5.06 -3.22 1.58
CA PHE A 95 -6.50 -3.32 1.44
C PHE A 95 -7.23 -2.50 2.50
N ILE A 96 -6.82 -2.59 3.77
CA ILE A 96 -7.37 -1.77 4.88
C ILE A 96 -7.15 -0.29 4.58
N TYR A 97 -5.94 0.09 4.14
CA TYR A 97 -5.66 1.46 3.74
C TYR A 97 -6.64 1.95 2.68
N SER A 98 -6.75 1.22 1.56
CA SER A 98 -7.62 1.60 0.45
C SER A 98 -9.10 1.66 0.86
N PHE A 99 -9.56 0.69 1.63
CA PHE A 99 -10.93 0.65 2.14
C PHE A 99 -11.23 1.84 3.07
N MET A 100 -10.27 2.22 3.92
CA MET A 100 -10.41 3.37 4.81
C MET A 100 -10.32 4.70 4.06
N ILE A 101 -9.59 4.77 2.94
CA ILE A 101 -9.61 5.92 2.03
C ILE A 101 -10.99 6.08 1.37
N VAL A 102 -11.68 4.99 1.00
CA VAL A 102 -13.08 5.04 0.52
C VAL A 102 -13.99 5.63 1.60
N ILE A 103 -13.87 5.19 2.85
CA ILE A 103 -14.67 5.74 3.96
C ILE A 103 -14.35 7.23 4.15
N ASN A 104 -13.07 7.59 4.13
CA ASN A 104 -12.65 8.99 4.24
C ASN A 104 -13.18 9.85 3.08
N SER A 105 -13.30 9.31 1.86
CA SER A 105 -13.83 10.08 0.72
C SER A 105 -15.34 10.29 0.78
N MET A 106 -16.06 9.52 1.60
CA MET A 106 -17.49 9.68 1.85
C MET A 106 -17.80 10.54 3.08
N MET A 107 -16.83 10.72 3.98
CA MET A 107 -16.99 11.47 5.22
C MET A 107 -16.49 12.91 5.07
N ASP A 108 -17.43 13.83 4.80
CA ASP A 108 -17.16 15.26 4.64
C ASP A 108 -16.79 15.98 5.94
N THR A 109 -17.05 15.37 7.10
CA THR A 109 -16.76 15.94 8.42
C THR A 109 -15.39 15.56 8.96
N TRP A 110 -14.70 14.59 8.35
CA TRP A 110 -13.42 14.11 8.84
C TRP A 110 -12.29 14.94 8.24
N ASN A 111 -11.46 15.55 9.08
CA ASN A 111 -10.27 16.28 8.62
C ASN A 111 -9.29 15.37 7.87
N LEU A 112 -8.40 15.96 7.07
CA LEU A 112 -7.43 15.19 6.28
C LEU A 112 -6.55 14.29 7.15
N ASN A 113 -6.10 14.81 8.31
CA ASN A 113 -5.26 14.07 9.26
C ASN A 113 -5.90 12.78 9.80
N THR A 114 -7.22 12.62 9.69
CA THR A 114 -7.94 11.39 10.08
C THR A 114 -7.43 10.17 9.31
N VAL A 115 -7.01 10.37 8.05
CA VAL A 115 -6.43 9.32 7.20
C VAL A 115 -5.23 8.64 7.86
N ILE A 116 -4.41 9.39 8.59
CA ILE A 116 -3.23 8.86 9.28
C ILE A 116 -3.64 7.77 10.28
N TYR A 117 -4.67 8.05 11.08
CA TYR A 117 -5.14 7.16 12.12
C TYR A 117 -5.98 6.01 11.59
N THR A 118 -6.83 6.27 10.60
CA THR A 118 -7.77 5.25 10.08
C THR A 118 -7.15 4.34 9.04
N ALA A 119 -6.23 4.84 8.23
CA ALA A 119 -5.67 4.10 7.09
C ALA A 119 -4.18 3.80 7.27
N SER A 120 -3.36 4.82 7.52
CA SER A 120 -1.90 4.69 7.44
C SER A 120 -1.28 3.89 8.58
N LEU A 121 -1.69 4.16 9.82
CA LEU A 121 -1.21 3.41 10.99
C LEU A 121 -1.62 1.92 10.93
N PRO A 122 -2.90 1.55 10.69
CA PRO A 122 -3.29 0.14 10.57
C PRO A 122 -2.54 -0.59 9.46
N MET A 123 -2.35 0.05 8.30
CA MET A 123 -1.54 -0.51 7.20
C MET A 123 -0.09 -0.71 7.63
N GLY A 124 0.52 0.28 8.28
CA GLY A 124 1.90 0.23 8.74
C GLY A 124 2.14 -0.93 9.72
N MET A 125 1.19 -1.19 10.61
CA MET A 125 1.26 -2.31 11.56
C MET A 125 1.23 -3.70 10.90
N LEU A 126 0.76 -3.79 9.65
CA LEU A 126 0.74 -5.02 8.87
C LEU A 126 1.95 -5.16 7.93
N GLY A 127 2.91 -4.23 8.01
CA GLY A 127 4.16 -4.22 7.24
C GLY A 127 4.05 -3.53 5.87
N GLY A 128 2.84 -3.31 5.35
CA GLY A 128 2.59 -2.56 4.11
C GLY A 128 3.50 -2.96 2.95
N ASP A 129 4.07 -1.96 2.27
CA ASP A 129 4.95 -2.16 1.11
C ASP A 129 6.17 -3.03 1.43
N VAL A 130 6.77 -2.84 2.61
CA VAL A 130 8.01 -3.53 2.99
C VAL A 130 7.78 -5.04 3.03
N ALA A 131 6.66 -5.47 3.63
CA ALA A 131 6.29 -6.88 3.66
C ALA A 131 5.96 -7.43 2.26
N ILE A 132 5.28 -6.66 1.41
CA ILE A 132 4.91 -7.07 0.04
C ILE A 132 6.16 -7.30 -0.81
N PHE A 133 7.03 -6.28 -0.92
CA PHE A 133 8.22 -6.33 -1.76
C PHE A 133 9.22 -7.35 -1.24
N GLY A 134 9.52 -7.33 0.07
CA GLY A 134 10.44 -8.29 0.69
C GLY A 134 10.00 -9.73 0.43
N SER A 135 8.72 -10.03 0.61
CA SER A 135 8.21 -11.39 0.38
C SER A 135 8.22 -11.79 -1.09
N CYS A 136 7.91 -10.88 -2.00
CA CYS A 136 7.89 -11.16 -3.43
C CYS A 136 9.29 -11.44 -3.97
N PHE A 137 10.29 -10.62 -3.61
CA PHE A 137 11.67 -10.81 -4.03
C PHE A 137 12.32 -12.04 -3.37
N SER A 138 12.01 -12.33 -2.10
CA SER A 138 12.46 -13.56 -1.47
C SER A 138 11.79 -14.79 -2.08
N TYR A 139 10.48 -14.76 -2.36
CA TYR A 139 9.77 -15.89 -2.96
C TYR A 139 10.30 -16.23 -4.35
N ILE A 140 10.55 -15.23 -5.21
CA ILE A 140 11.12 -15.49 -6.53
C ILE A 140 12.54 -16.07 -6.42
N SER A 141 13.32 -15.61 -5.43
CA SER A 141 14.67 -16.14 -5.16
C SER A 141 14.65 -17.59 -4.69
N ASP A 142 13.64 -17.99 -3.92
CA ASP A 142 13.45 -19.35 -3.39
C ASP A 142 13.04 -20.35 -4.50
N ILE A 143 12.22 -19.93 -5.47
CA ILE A 143 11.76 -20.81 -6.58
C ILE A 143 12.69 -20.80 -7.80
N THR A 144 13.82 -20.11 -7.75
CA THR A 144 14.74 -19.95 -8.88
C THR A 144 16.12 -20.51 -8.59
N SER A 145 16.75 -21.09 -9.61
CA SER A 145 18.16 -21.47 -9.54
C SER A 145 19.05 -20.24 -9.50
N VAL A 146 20.22 -20.37 -8.90
CA VAL A 146 21.20 -19.26 -8.73
C VAL A 146 21.55 -18.61 -10.07
N GLN A 147 21.70 -19.41 -11.13
CA GLN A 147 22.07 -18.93 -12.46
C GLN A 147 20.96 -18.10 -13.13
N GLN A 148 19.68 -18.42 -12.87
CA GLN A 148 18.53 -17.73 -13.49
C GLN A 148 17.92 -16.65 -12.59
N ARG A 149 18.31 -16.59 -11.32
CA ARG A 149 17.72 -15.70 -10.31
C ARG A 149 17.72 -14.25 -10.74
N THR A 150 18.87 -13.74 -11.20
CA THR A 150 18.99 -12.35 -11.67
C THR A 150 17.99 -12.06 -12.80
N LEU A 151 17.94 -12.91 -13.83
CA LEU A 151 17.03 -12.73 -14.95
C LEU A 151 15.55 -12.77 -14.53
N ARG A 152 15.17 -13.68 -13.63
CA ARG A 152 13.81 -13.76 -13.11
C ARG A 152 13.41 -12.53 -12.31
N ILE A 153 14.31 -12.01 -11.48
CA ILE A 153 14.11 -10.76 -10.73
C ILE A 153 13.98 -9.58 -11.71
N THR A 154 14.84 -9.48 -12.71
CA THR A 154 14.74 -8.42 -13.74
C THR A 154 13.42 -8.48 -14.50
N ILE A 155 12.93 -9.68 -14.86
CA ILE A 155 11.61 -9.83 -15.49
C ILE A 155 10.51 -9.33 -14.54
N LEU A 156 10.58 -9.70 -13.25
CA LEU A 156 9.65 -9.21 -12.25
C LEU A 156 9.66 -7.68 -12.18
N ASP A 157 10.85 -7.06 -12.12
CA ASP A 157 11.04 -5.60 -12.10
C ASP A 157 10.41 -4.92 -13.30
N VAL A 158 10.76 -5.34 -14.52
CA VAL A 158 10.21 -4.77 -15.75
C VAL A 158 8.68 -4.87 -15.77
N VAL A 159 8.14 -6.03 -15.39
CA VAL A 159 6.70 -6.28 -15.40
C VAL A 159 5.98 -5.34 -14.44
N TYR A 160 6.39 -5.22 -13.17
CA TYR A 160 5.65 -4.35 -12.26
C TYR A 160 5.95 -2.86 -12.50
N LEU A 161 7.16 -2.47 -12.90
CA LEU A 161 7.48 -1.07 -13.20
C LEU A 161 6.73 -0.55 -14.42
N SER A 162 6.38 -1.42 -15.38
CA SER A 162 5.52 -1.04 -16.51
C SER A 162 4.15 -0.48 -16.08
N THR A 163 3.68 -0.84 -14.88
CA THR A 163 2.41 -0.34 -14.32
C THR A 163 2.48 1.12 -13.88
N MET A 164 3.68 1.70 -13.68
CA MET A 164 3.80 3.08 -13.23
C MET A 164 3.28 4.08 -14.27
N PRO A 165 3.82 4.14 -15.50
CA PRO A 165 3.30 5.05 -16.52
C PRO A 165 1.90 4.64 -16.99
N THR A 166 1.66 3.33 -17.18
CA THR A 166 0.38 2.85 -17.72
C THR A 166 -0.76 3.01 -16.72
N GLY A 167 -0.51 2.75 -15.44
CA GLY A 167 -1.47 2.93 -14.35
C GLY A 167 -1.82 4.39 -14.15
N VAL A 168 -0.84 5.30 -14.15
CA VAL A 168 -1.10 6.76 -14.03
C VAL A 168 -1.93 7.26 -15.22
N ALA A 169 -1.56 6.90 -16.45
CA ALA A 169 -2.30 7.31 -17.64
C ALA A 169 -3.73 6.77 -17.64
N LEU A 170 -3.91 5.47 -17.33
CA LEU A 170 -5.21 4.84 -17.23
C LEU A 170 -6.05 5.44 -16.10
N GLY A 171 -5.44 5.69 -14.94
CA GLY A 171 -6.08 6.31 -13.79
C GLY A 171 -6.61 7.70 -14.09
N SER A 172 -5.79 8.55 -14.73
CA SER A 172 -6.20 9.89 -15.16
C SER A 172 -7.34 9.85 -16.19
N TYR A 173 -7.29 8.89 -17.13
CA TYR A 173 -8.34 8.69 -18.12
C TYR A 173 -9.65 8.23 -17.48
N LEU A 174 -9.59 7.24 -16.58
CA LEU A 174 -10.76 6.74 -15.85
C LEU A 174 -11.39 7.85 -15.01
N TYR A 175 -10.57 8.58 -14.26
CA TYR A 175 -11.02 9.68 -13.41
C TYR A 175 -11.77 10.75 -14.21
N SER A 176 -11.19 11.20 -15.32
CA SER A 176 -11.71 12.36 -16.07
C SER A 176 -12.86 12.00 -17.02
N ASN A 177 -12.78 10.86 -17.72
CA ASN A 177 -13.70 10.54 -18.82
C ASN A 177 -14.74 9.46 -18.49
N VAL A 178 -14.52 8.65 -17.45
CA VAL A 178 -15.39 7.49 -17.16
C VAL A 178 -16.21 7.70 -15.88
N VAL A 179 -15.57 8.18 -14.82
CA VAL A 179 -16.20 8.27 -13.47
C VAL A 179 -16.56 9.69 -13.06
N ASN A 180 -16.60 10.64 -14.00
CA ASN A 180 -17.00 12.03 -13.79
C ASN A 180 -16.30 12.70 -12.59
N SER A 181 -14.99 12.52 -12.46
CA SER A 181 -14.16 13.09 -11.38
C SER A 181 -14.53 12.63 -9.96
N SER A 182 -15.20 11.47 -9.82
CA SER A 182 -15.53 10.90 -8.50
C SER A 182 -14.32 10.19 -7.87
N TYR A 183 -13.82 10.76 -6.77
CA TYR A 183 -12.74 10.15 -5.97
C TYR A 183 -13.16 8.79 -5.38
N THR A 184 -14.38 8.72 -4.82
CA THR A 184 -14.89 7.50 -4.16
C THR A 184 -14.93 6.30 -5.11
N ILE A 185 -15.40 6.49 -6.35
CA ILE A 185 -15.46 5.40 -7.35
C ILE A 185 -14.05 4.90 -7.69
N MET A 186 -13.07 5.81 -7.85
CA MET A 186 -11.68 5.43 -8.11
C MET A 186 -11.09 4.61 -6.95
N PHE A 187 -11.35 4.99 -5.71
CA PHE A 187 -10.88 4.23 -4.54
C PHE A 187 -11.58 2.88 -4.37
N ILE A 188 -12.85 2.76 -4.79
CA ILE A 188 -13.54 1.46 -4.85
C ILE A 188 -12.85 0.56 -5.88
N ILE A 189 -12.53 1.07 -7.07
CA ILE A 189 -11.80 0.31 -8.11
C ILE A 189 -10.46 -0.21 -7.55
N ASN A 190 -9.69 0.64 -6.86
CA ASN A 190 -8.44 0.23 -6.21
C ASN A 190 -8.67 -0.87 -5.17
N THR A 191 -9.66 -0.70 -4.30
CA THR A 191 -10.00 -1.67 -3.24
C THR A 191 -10.39 -3.03 -3.85
N THR A 192 -11.15 -3.04 -4.94
CA THR A 192 -11.53 -4.26 -5.66
C THR A 192 -10.32 -4.94 -6.31
N LEU A 193 -9.43 -4.18 -6.96
CA LEU A 193 -8.20 -4.73 -7.55
C LEU A 193 -7.27 -5.32 -6.48
N LEU A 194 -7.16 -4.67 -5.31
CA LEU A 194 -6.41 -5.19 -4.17
C LEU A 194 -7.02 -6.48 -3.61
N ALA A 195 -8.35 -6.57 -3.50
CA ALA A 195 -9.03 -7.80 -3.10
C ALA A 195 -8.74 -8.95 -4.08
N LEU A 196 -8.79 -8.67 -5.38
CA LEU A 196 -8.42 -9.65 -6.41
C LEU A 196 -6.95 -10.08 -6.31
N ALA A 197 -6.04 -9.15 -6.01
CA ALA A 197 -4.63 -9.45 -5.79
C ALA A 197 -4.42 -10.36 -4.56
N ILE A 198 -5.15 -10.15 -3.48
CA ILE A 198 -5.15 -11.01 -2.28
C ILE A 198 -5.66 -12.40 -2.64
N ILE A 199 -6.84 -12.50 -3.27
CA ILE A 199 -7.44 -13.78 -3.67
C ILE A 199 -6.50 -14.56 -4.59
N TYR A 200 -5.93 -13.90 -5.61
CA TYR A 200 -4.97 -14.51 -6.51
C TYR A 200 -3.75 -15.04 -5.76
N SER A 201 -3.19 -14.25 -4.84
CA SER A 201 -2.03 -14.63 -4.03
C SER A 201 -2.35 -15.82 -3.12
N LEU A 202 -3.55 -15.87 -2.53
CA LEU A 202 -4.00 -17.00 -1.70
C LEU A 202 -4.12 -18.29 -2.50
N ILE A 203 -4.64 -18.23 -3.73
CA ILE A 203 -4.86 -19.43 -4.56
C ILE A 203 -3.56 -19.92 -5.20
N ARG A 204 -2.71 -19.01 -5.69
CA ARG A 204 -1.58 -19.38 -6.55
C ARG A 204 -0.26 -19.57 -5.82
N LEU A 205 -0.04 -18.91 -4.69
CA LEU A 205 1.22 -19.03 -3.96
C LEU A 205 1.23 -20.31 -3.12
N LYS A 206 2.32 -21.06 -3.26
CA LYS A 206 2.61 -22.19 -2.38
C LYS A 206 3.02 -21.66 -1.02
N TRP A 207 2.59 -22.37 0.02
CA TRP A 207 2.88 -22.02 1.39
C TRP A 207 4.36 -22.26 1.73
N GLN A 208 4.80 -23.50 1.56
CA GLN A 208 6.18 -23.95 1.70
C GLN A 208 6.79 -24.13 0.31
N VAL A 209 7.90 -23.46 0.08
CA VAL A 209 8.75 -23.61 -1.10
C VAL A 209 10.02 -24.37 -0.76
N LEU A 210 10.59 -24.11 0.42
CA LEU A 210 11.83 -24.71 0.90
C LEU A 210 11.55 -25.82 1.93
N PRO A 211 12.36 -26.88 2.00
CA PRO A 211 12.21 -27.95 3.00
C PRO A 211 12.40 -27.48 4.44
N GLU A 212 13.17 -26.42 4.65
CA GLU A 212 13.48 -25.82 5.96
C GLU A 212 12.29 -25.10 6.59
N GLN A 213 11.26 -24.77 5.78
CA GLN A 213 10.10 -24.00 6.23
C GLN A 213 9.14 -24.87 7.04
N GLN A 214 8.77 -24.40 8.23
CA GLN A 214 7.96 -25.13 9.20
C GLN A 214 6.46 -24.85 9.02
N SER A 215 5.61 -25.86 9.29
CA SER A 215 4.15 -25.72 9.26
C SER A 215 3.66 -24.88 10.45
N LEU A 216 2.50 -24.22 10.32
CA LEU A 216 1.87 -23.47 11.41
C LEU A 216 1.05 -24.34 12.37
N ALA A 217 1.03 -25.67 12.20
CA ALA A 217 0.15 -26.51 12.98
C ALA A 217 0.52 -26.47 14.47
N GLY A 218 -0.42 -26.04 15.32
CA GLY A 218 -0.29 -26.07 16.78
C GLY A 218 0.47 -24.90 17.41
N ILE A 219 0.72 -23.81 16.68
CA ILE A 219 1.51 -22.66 17.19
C ILE A 219 0.70 -21.36 17.15
N ASN A 220 0.83 -20.56 18.20
CA ASN A 220 0.29 -19.21 18.25
C ASN A 220 1.10 -18.27 17.34
N LEU A 221 0.43 -17.75 16.31
CA LEU A 221 1.06 -16.96 15.25
C LEU A 221 1.74 -15.68 15.76
N LEU A 222 1.10 -14.97 16.71
CA LEU A 222 1.64 -13.72 17.27
C LEU A 222 2.87 -13.95 18.15
N THR A 223 2.87 -14.99 18.98
CA THR A 223 4.01 -15.29 19.86
C THR A 223 5.21 -15.78 19.07
N ASP A 224 4.99 -16.53 17.99
CA ASP A 224 6.05 -16.99 17.08
C ASP A 224 6.66 -15.85 16.23
N PHE A 225 5.83 -14.87 15.86
CA PHE A 225 6.26 -13.70 15.11
C PHE A 225 7.13 -12.76 15.96
N PHE A 226 6.72 -12.46 17.18
CA PHE A 226 7.41 -11.51 18.06
C PHE A 226 8.49 -12.12 18.96
N ASP A 227 8.85 -13.40 18.78
CA ASP A 227 9.90 -14.01 19.58
C ASP A 227 11.28 -13.44 19.21
N LYS A 228 11.79 -12.58 20.11
CA LYS A 228 13.08 -11.90 19.99
C LYS A 228 14.27 -12.87 19.92
N LYS A 229 14.14 -14.10 20.43
CA LYS A 229 15.22 -15.09 20.36
C LYS A 229 15.56 -15.46 18.92
N HIS A 230 14.55 -15.46 18.05
CA HIS A 230 14.76 -15.76 16.63
C HIS A 230 15.40 -14.61 15.87
N VAL A 231 15.07 -13.36 16.23
CA VAL A 231 15.70 -12.17 15.63
C VAL A 231 17.18 -12.11 16.00
N ILE A 232 17.54 -12.34 17.27
CA ILE A 232 18.93 -12.33 17.74
C ILE A 232 19.75 -13.46 17.10
N ALA A 233 19.15 -14.62 16.84
CA ALA A 233 19.84 -15.75 16.20
C ALA A 233 20.14 -15.53 14.69
N THR A 234 19.61 -14.46 14.08
CA THR A 234 19.78 -14.16 12.66
C THR A 234 20.78 -13.02 12.41
N ILE A 235 21.16 -12.28 13.47
CA ILE A 235 22.20 -11.23 13.45
C ILE A 235 23.55 -11.90 13.70
#